data_AF-A0A077ZHQ6-F1
#
_entry.id   AF-A0A077ZHQ6-F1
#
_cell.length_a   1.000
_cell.length_b   1.000
_cell.length_c   1.000
_cell.angle_alpha   90.00
_cell.angle_beta   90.00
_cell.angle_gamma   90.00
#
_symmetry.space_group_name_H-M   'P 1'
#
loop_
_entity.id
_entity.type
_entity.pdbx_description
1 polymer ?
#
loop_
_entity_poly.entity_id
_entity_poly.type
_entity_poly.pdbx_seq_one_letter_code
_entity_poly.pdbx_strand_id
1 'polypeptide(L)'
;MGNLPTILHLSEMVSLSPSEAMEAGLLVGMLVAGLSFTFVLLRNTFSYLVLWYLYLSFVQVGGDFLYFQWDTLLLEAGFLAVLLAPVRILRRPSTKWLPQDNVTLFLFRWLGFRLMFASGVVKLLIQDQTWWTLTALHYHFNSQCIPTPLAWYAHQLPGFVKQFSVAATFVILIFLSLFMLSPSKHLRYVAFGGQTLLMVLIALTGNYNFFNFLCVVICSSALVDSSFSRTDIELAKFHPNVTRYLPWVMLLGITMFFSEVIAAMLRLRSDFKKEKIFKRIWYGFQCTLICIMATAVFSVSLVPLTFIDRFTWDHIPQQLKDAHEATEKYHIAHSYGLFASMTGVGGRPEIVLEGANKINGTWKEYNFLYKPGAPYRRPPIVEPHQPRLDWQMWFASLTNSFREMPWFLSMTHKLLKQSKPVMKLIDKSPFEKPPKYIRATLYTYNFTNWDDLRNDWWTRKAKKEFMPPTSVDNGDLLQYLKENNLIVEKTVKRPQNSMASRFLQAARQFSDHFSGVQFVYGITCTVLAPVLVPKVISKKAHV
;
A
#
# COMPACT_ATOMS: atom_id res chain seq x y z
N MET A 1 -21.85 -11.08 11.38
CA MET A 1 -20.42 -11.34 11.67
C MET A 1 -19.98 -10.32 12.70
N GLY A 2 -19.38 -10.75 13.83
CA GLY A 2 -19.00 -9.82 14.91
C GLY A 2 -18.01 -8.76 14.39
N ASN A 3 -18.25 -7.49 14.74
CA ASN A 3 -17.31 -6.41 14.44
C ASN A 3 -15.92 -6.80 14.95
N LEU A 4 -14.90 -6.70 14.10
CA LEU A 4 -13.51 -6.89 14.52
C LEU A 4 -13.23 -5.98 15.73
N PRO A 5 -12.44 -6.44 16.71
CA PRO A 5 -11.95 -5.55 17.75
C PRO A 5 -11.12 -4.46 17.08
N THR A 6 -11.67 -3.26 17.03
CA THR A 6 -10.97 -2.04 16.62
C THR A 6 -10.71 -1.17 17.84
N ILE A 7 -9.78 -0.22 17.70
CA ILE A 7 -9.56 0.84 18.70
C ILE A 7 -10.84 1.62 19.07
N LEU A 8 -11.89 1.61 18.23
CA LEU A 8 -13.16 2.24 18.55
C LEU A 8 -13.85 1.61 19.77
N HIS A 9 -13.67 0.31 20.04
CA HIS A 9 -14.18 -0.31 21.26
C HIS A 9 -13.46 0.22 22.51
N LEU A 10 -12.18 0.59 22.39
CA LEU A 10 -11.43 1.24 23.46
C LEU A 10 -11.87 2.70 23.67
N SER A 11 -12.48 3.34 22.66
CA SER A 11 -13.02 4.71 22.80
C SER A 11 -14.11 4.80 23.87
N GLU A 12 -14.90 3.73 24.03
CA GLU A 12 -15.95 3.65 25.04
C GLU A 12 -15.36 3.58 26.45
N MET A 13 -14.21 2.91 26.61
CA MET A 13 -13.51 2.81 27.89
C MET A 13 -12.84 4.13 28.32
N VAL A 14 -12.28 4.89 27.36
CA VAL A 14 -11.51 6.11 27.63
C VAL A 14 -12.36 7.39 27.51
N SER A 15 -13.67 7.27 27.25
CA SER A 15 -14.59 8.40 27.06
C SER A 15 -14.17 9.38 25.94
N LEU A 16 -13.42 8.91 24.94
CA LEU A 16 -13.06 9.70 23.76
C LEU A 16 -14.15 9.57 22.68
N SER A 17 -14.31 10.58 21.83
CA SER A 17 -15.08 10.40 20.60
C SER A 17 -14.37 9.40 19.67
N PRO A 18 -15.09 8.73 18.74
CA PRO A 18 -14.47 7.86 17.74
C PRO A 18 -13.32 8.53 16.99
N SER A 19 -13.47 9.80 16.60
CA SER A 19 -12.42 10.57 15.92
C SER A 19 -11.19 10.80 16.80
N GLU A 20 -11.39 11.20 18.06
CA GLU A 20 -10.29 11.40 19.01
C GLU A 20 -9.58 10.09 19.34
N ALA A 21 -10.32 8.97 19.43
CA ALA A 21 -9.73 7.65 19.65
C ALA A 21 -8.85 7.23 18.47
N MET A 22 -9.28 7.48 17.23
CA MET A 22 -8.43 7.25 16.06
C MET A 22 -7.18 8.15 16.08
N GLU A 23 -7.31 9.44 16.42
CA GLU A 23 -6.14 10.34 16.51
C GLU A 23 -5.15 9.91 17.60
N ALA A 24 -5.64 9.51 18.77
CA ALA A 24 -4.81 8.96 19.82
C ALA A 24 -4.08 7.69 19.35
N GLY A 25 -4.77 6.80 18.62
CA GLY A 25 -4.18 5.63 17.99
C GLY A 25 -3.05 5.96 17.02
N LEU A 26 -3.20 7.02 16.21
CA LEU A 26 -2.14 7.50 15.30
C LEU A 26 -0.92 7.97 16.08
N LEU A 27 -1.11 8.79 17.12
CA LEU A 27 -0.01 9.32 17.92
C LEU A 27 0.74 8.20 18.66
N VAL A 28 0.02 7.24 19.24
CA VAL A 28 0.61 6.04 19.86
C VAL A 28 1.37 5.22 18.83
N GLY A 29 0.79 5.00 17.64
CA GLY A 29 1.45 4.27 16.55
C GLY A 29 2.74 4.96 16.10
N MET A 30 2.73 6.26 15.89
CA MET A 30 3.92 7.05 15.53
C MET A 30 4.99 6.98 16.62
N LEU A 31 4.60 7.09 17.90
CA LEU A 31 5.51 6.98 19.02
C LEU A 31 6.16 5.59 19.09
N VAL A 32 5.36 4.51 19.04
CA VAL A 32 5.86 3.13 19.08
C VAL A 32 6.76 2.83 17.88
N ALA A 33 6.40 3.31 16.68
CA ALA A 33 7.20 3.13 15.48
C ALA A 33 8.55 3.87 15.59
N GLY A 34 8.54 5.15 15.98
CA GLY A 34 9.75 5.96 16.13
C GLY A 34 10.69 5.42 17.22
N LEU A 35 10.12 4.96 18.34
CA LEU A 35 10.88 4.33 19.42
C LEU A 35 11.44 2.97 19.00
N SER A 36 10.69 2.14 18.26
CA SER A 36 11.18 0.85 17.75
C SER A 36 12.27 1.02 16.69
N PHE A 37 12.17 2.06 15.86
CA PHE A 37 13.21 2.39 14.90
C PHE A 37 14.51 2.78 15.59
N THR A 38 14.43 3.62 16.62
CA THR A 38 15.60 4.17 17.33
C THR A 38 16.23 3.16 18.30
N PHE A 39 15.42 2.44 19.08
CA PHE A 39 15.89 1.58 20.17
C PHE A 39 15.73 0.10 19.83
N VAL A 40 16.85 -0.62 19.77
CA VAL A 40 16.86 -2.08 19.49
C VAL A 40 16.02 -2.87 20.49
N LEU A 41 15.93 -2.43 21.75
CA LEU A 41 15.12 -3.08 22.80
C LEU A 41 13.62 -3.13 22.44
N LEU A 42 13.13 -2.16 21.69
CA LEU A 42 11.72 -2.03 21.32
C LEU A 42 11.38 -2.74 20.01
N ARG A 43 12.37 -3.34 19.33
CA ARG A 43 12.18 -4.18 18.13
C ARG A 43 11.76 -5.59 18.53
N ASN A 44 10.57 -5.73 19.10
CA ASN A 44 10.04 -6.98 19.63
C ASN A 44 8.62 -7.26 19.10
N THR A 45 8.18 -8.51 19.27
CA THR A 45 6.86 -9.00 18.82
C THR A 45 5.71 -8.12 19.30
N PHE A 46 5.76 -7.62 20.54
CA PHE A 46 4.68 -6.83 21.13
C PHE A 46 4.57 -5.44 20.48
N SER A 47 5.69 -4.75 20.26
CA SER A 47 5.69 -3.46 19.57
C SER A 47 5.10 -3.59 18.17
N TYR A 48 5.49 -4.62 17.41
CA TYR A 48 4.95 -4.83 16.07
C TYR A 48 3.50 -5.30 16.08
N LEU A 49 3.07 -6.06 17.08
CA LEU A 49 1.67 -6.45 17.24
C LEU A 49 0.78 -5.23 17.52
N VAL A 50 1.26 -4.30 18.35
CA VAL A 50 0.58 -3.03 18.62
C VAL A 50 0.48 -2.20 17.33
N LEU A 51 1.59 -2.04 16.59
CA LEU A 51 1.57 -1.30 15.31
C LEU A 51 0.61 -1.93 14.29
N TRP A 52 0.66 -3.25 14.14
CA TRP A 52 -0.22 -3.99 13.23
C TRP A 52 -1.70 -3.86 13.63
N TYR A 53 -2.04 -4.04 14.91
CA TYR A 53 -3.41 -3.91 15.39
C TYR A 53 -3.97 -2.49 15.25
N LEU A 54 -3.14 -1.48 15.54
CA LEU A 54 -3.50 -0.08 15.33
C LEU A 54 -3.82 0.15 13.86
N TYR A 55 -2.92 -0.24 12.95
CA TYR A 55 -3.13 -0.06 11.52
C TYR A 55 -4.34 -0.82 10.98
N LEU A 56 -4.56 -2.06 11.44
CA LEU A 56 -5.76 -2.86 11.12
C LEU A 56 -7.04 -2.13 11.53
N SER A 57 -7.03 -1.48 12.70
CA SER A 57 -8.16 -0.66 13.16
C SER A 57 -8.43 0.52 12.22
N PHE A 58 -7.40 1.17 11.69
CA PHE A 58 -7.57 2.23 10.69
C PHE A 58 -8.17 1.68 9.40
N VAL A 59 -7.65 0.57 8.88
CA VAL A 59 -8.17 -0.03 7.63
C VAL A 59 -9.64 -0.40 7.76
N GLN A 60 -10.03 -1.01 8.88
CA GLN A 60 -11.42 -1.38 9.14
C GLN A 60 -12.38 -0.18 9.21
N VAL A 61 -11.92 0.96 9.73
CA VAL A 61 -12.74 2.18 9.93
C VAL A 61 -12.70 3.12 8.72
N GLY A 62 -11.56 3.16 8.02
CA GLY A 62 -11.30 4.10 6.94
C GLY A 62 -12.03 3.79 5.63
N GLY A 63 -12.52 2.55 5.45
CA GLY A 63 -13.29 2.13 4.29
C GLY A 63 -12.58 2.45 2.98
N ASP A 64 -13.30 3.08 2.04
CA ASP A 64 -12.81 3.45 0.71
C ASP A 64 -11.43 4.15 0.73
N PHE A 65 -11.12 4.93 1.76
CA PHE A 65 -9.86 5.68 1.83
C PHE A 65 -8.65 4.87 2.32
N LEU A 66 -8.84 3.66 2.87
CA LEU A 66 -7.78 2.81 3.45
C LEU A 66 -7.76 1.36 2.93
N TYR A 67 -8.49 1.09 1.85
CA TYR A 67 -8.60 -0.24 1.25
C TYR A 67 -7.72 -0.41 -0.01
N PHE A 68 -6.55 0.23 -0.06
CA PHE A 68 -5.66 0.11 -1.21
C PHE A 68 -4.70 -1.09 -1.08
N GLN A 69 -4.20 -1.61 -2.20
CA GLN A 69 -3.30 -2.80 -2.20
C GLN A 69 -2.01 -2.61 -1.38
N TRP A 70 -1.51 -1.38 -1.22
CA TRP A 70 -0.37 -1.13 -0.33
C TRP A 70 -0.75 -1.13 1.15
N ASP A 71 -1.98 -0.76 1.51
CA ASP A 71 -2.46 -0.82 2.90
C ASP A 71 -2.63 -2.30 3.32
N THR A 72 -3.16 -3.15 2.44
CA THR A 72 -3.25 -4.61 2.67
C THR A 72 -1.88 -5.28 2.68
N LEU A 73 -0.98 -4.90 1.77
CA LEU A 73 0.41 -5.39 1.76
C LEU A 73 1.15 -5.01 3.05
N LEU A 74 0.92 -3.80 3.58
CA LEU A 74 1.53 -3.35 4.83
C LEU A 74 1.02 -4.16 6.02
N LEU A 75 -0.26 -4.53 6.06
CA LEU A 75 -0.81 -5.42 7.09
C LEU A 75 -0.24 -6.83 7.00
N GLU A 76 -0.14 -7.39 5.79
CA GLU A 76 0.44 -8.72 5.58
C GLU A 76 1.92 -8.74 5.99
N ALA A 77 2.73 -7.78 5.52
CA ALA A 77 4.13 -7.65 5.90
C ALA A 77 4.31 -7.32 7.40
N GLY A 78 3.43 -6.49 7.96
CA GLY A 78 3.42 -6.15 9.38
C GLY A 78 3.14 -7.36 10.26
N PHE A 79 2.21 -8.23 9.86
CA PHE A 79 1.95 -9.49 10.55
C PHE A 79 3.16 -10.43 10.49
N LEU A 80 3.82 -10.55 9.33
CA LEU A 80 5.06 -11.31 9.22
C LEU A 80 6.18 -10.73 10.11
N ALA A 81 6.22 -9.41 10.28
CA ALA A 81 7.18 -8.77 11.19
C ALA A 81 6.92 -9.15 12.66
N VAL A 82 5.66 -9.32 13.07
CA VAL A 82 5.30 -9.83 14.42
C VAL A 82 5.94 -11.21 14.66
N LEU A 83 5.85 -12.10 13.67
CA LEU A 83 6.41 -13.46 13.75
C LEU A 83 7.94 -13.48 13.70
N LEU A 84 8.56 -12.52 13.02
CA LEU A 84 10.02 -12.44 12.87
C LEU A 84 10.67 -11.82 14.11
N ALA A 85 9.98 -10.89 14.76
CA ALA A 85 10.53 -10.19 15.90
C ALA A 85 10.71 -11.10 17.12
N PRO A 86 11.72 -10.83 17.95
CA PRO A 86 11.95 -11.60 19.16
C PRO A 86 10.82 -11.42 20.17
N VAL A 87 10.34 -12.53 20.73
CA VAL A 87 9.39 -12.55 21.86
C VAL A 87 10.14 -12.24 23.17
N ARG A 88 10.58 -10.99 23.33
CA ARG A 88 11.27 -10.49 24.54
C ARG A 88 10.86 -9.04 24.81
N ILE A 89 10.37 -8.76 26.00
CA ILE A 89 9.99 -7.39 26.41
C ILE A 89 11.20 -6.62 26.97
N LEU A 90 12.03 -7.25 27.81
CA LEU A 90 12.98 -6.55 28.70
C LEU A 90 14.33 -7.28 28.95
N ARG A 91 14.83 -8.08 28.00
CA ARG A 91 16.17 -8.71 28.14
C ARG A 91 17.12 -8.21 27.07
N ARG A 92 18.43 -8.13 27.41
CA ARG A 92 19.52 -7.69 26.52
C ARG A 92 19.26 -8.17 25.09
N PRO A 93 19.22 -7.27 24.09
CA PRO A 93 19.06 -7.67 22.71
C PRO A 93 20.16 -8.67 22.38
N SER A 94 19.75 -9.87 21.99
CA SER A 94 20.66 -10.84 21.43
C SER A 94 20.53 -10.71 19.93
N THR A 95 21.60 -10.30 19.27
CA THR A 95 21.73 -10.31 17.81
C THR A 95 21.92 -11.74 17.26
N LYS A 96 21.74 -12.77 18.10
CA LYS A 96 21.90 -14.16 17.70
C LYS A 96 20.69 -14.56 16.87
N TRP A 97 20.96 -14.90 15.61
CA TRP A 97 20.05 -15.60 14.72
C TRP A 97 19.47 -16.84 15.40
N LEU A 98 18.14 -16.86 15.56
CA LEU A 98 17.41 -18.00 16.09
C LEU A 98 17.15 -19.01 14.96
N PRO A 99 16.96 -20.30 15.29
CA PRO A 99 16.72 -21.33 14.29
C PRO A 99 15.52 -21.05 13.37
N GLN A 100 14.43 -20.52 13.93
CA GLN A 100 13.19 -20.24 13.19
C GLN A 100 13.21 -18.97 12.34
N ASP A 101 14.22 -18.09 12.47
CA ASP A 101 14.24 -16.80 11.75
C ASP A 101 14.20 -16.99 10.23
N ASN A 102 14.87 -18.03 9.73
CA ASN A 102 14.89 -18.38 8.30
C ASN A 102 13.51 -18.84 7.78
N VAL A 103 12.68 -19.44 8.65
CA VAL A 103 11.30 -19.83 8.32
C VAL A 103 10.46 -18.58 8.10
N THR A 104 10.51 -17.62 9.03
CA THR A 104 9.75 -16.38 8.88
C THR A 104 10.29 -15.50 7.75
N LEU A 105 11.61 -15.45 7.53
CA LEU A 105 12.19 -14.77 6.37
C LEU A 105 11.82 -15.43 5.05
N PHE A 106 11.61 -16.76 5.03
CA PHE A 106 11.02 -17.41 3.87
C PHE A 106 9.60 -16.89 3.60
N LEU A 107 8.78 -16.61 4.62
CA LEU A 107 7.47 -15.99 4.41
C LEU A 107 7.56 -14.61 3.74
N PHE A 108 8.57 -13.80 4.10
CA PHE A 108 8.84 -12.54 3.39
C PHE A 108 9.29 -12.76 1.94
N ARG A 109 10.15 -13.76 1.68
CA ARG A 109 10.54 -14.14 0.31
C ARG A 109 9.33 -14.61 -0.49
N TRP A 110 8.47 -15.41 0.12
CA TRP A 110 7.21 -15.91 -0.45
C TRP A 110 6.22 -14.77 -0.73
N LEU A 111 6.09 -13.80 0.18
CA LEU A 111 5.30 -12.59 -0.03
C LEU A 111 5.84 -11.77 -1.21
N GLY A 112 7.14 -11.52 -1.26
CA GLY A 112 7.79 -10.81 -2.37
C GLY A 112 7.60 -11.53 -3.70
N PHE A 113 7.75 -12.85 -3.72
CA PHE A 113 7.44 -13.69 -4.88
C PHE A 113 5.97 -13.52 -5.30
N ARG A 114 5.00 -13.78 -4.41
CA ARG A 114 3.57 -13.71 -4.74
C ARG A 114 3.17 -12.35 -5.26
N LEU A 115 3.61 -11.29 -4.60
CA LEU A 115 3.34 -9.92 -5.00
C LEU A 115 3.79 -9.64 -6.43
N MET A 116 5.06 -9.92 -6.75
CA MET A 116 5.64 -9.61 -8.05
C MET A 116 5.12 -10.55 -9.15
N PHE A 117 5.08 -11.84 -8.85
CA PHE A 117 4.61 -12.86 -9.78
C PHE A 117 3.15 -12.64 -10.16
N ALA A 118 2.25 -12.47 -9.17
CA ALA A 118 0.84 -12.21 -9.44
C ALA A 118 0.67 -10.89 -10.23
N SER A 119 1.37 -9.83 -9.82
CA SER A 119 1.33 -8.53 -10.52
C SER A 119 1.78 -8.61 -11.99
N GLY A 120 2.69 -9.52 -12.33
CA GLY A 120 3.11 -9.76 -13.72
C GLY A 120 2.13 -10.64 -14.48
N VAL A 121 1.74 -11.79 -13.91
CA VAL A 121 0.90 -12.78 -14.62
C VAL A 121 -0.50 -12.23 -14.90
N VAL A 122 -1.13 -11.50 -13.97
CA VAL A 122 -2.48 -10.95 -14.20
C VAL A 122 -2.55 -9.95 -15.34
N LYS A 123 -1.44 -9.26 -15.67
CA LYS A 123 -1.36 -8.37 -16.84
C LYS A 123 -1.46 -9.14 -18.17
N LEU A 124 -1.05 -10.41 -18.19
CA LEU A 124 -1.24 -11.29 -19.33
C LEU A 124 -2.65 -11.92 -19.33
N LEU A 125 -3.13 -12.35 -18.16
CA LEU A 125 -4.40 -13.06 -18.01
C LEU A 125 -5.63 -12.20 -18.29
N ILE A 126 -5.57 -10.89 -18.00
CA ILE A 126 -6.67 -9.97 -18.31
C ILE A 126 -6.89 -9.77 -19.82
N GLN A 127 -5.93 -10.22 -20.66
CA GLN A 127 -5.98 -10.12 -22.13
C GLN A 127 -6.13 -8.69 -22.68
N ASP A 128 -5.64 -7.69 -21.92
CA ASP A 128 -5.57 -6.32 -22.39
C ASP A 128 -4.51 -6.22 -23.50
N GLN A 129 -4.94 -5.74 -24.67
CA GLN A 129 -4.10 -5.66 -25.86
C GLN A 129 -2.87 -4.77 -25.65
N THR A 130 -2.93 -3.77 -24.77
CA THR A 130 -1.78 -2.90 -24.51
C THR A 130 -0.61 -3.64 -23.87
N TRP A 131 -0.89 -4.65 -23.03
CA TRP A 131 0.14 -5.51 -22.46
C TRP A 131 0.70 -6.48 -23.49
N TRP A 132 -0.17 -7.14 -24.25
CA TRP A 132 0.22 -8.14 -25.26
C TRP A 132 1.00 -7.53 -26.44
N THR A 133 0.68 -6.30 -26.81
CA THR A 133 1.42 -5.55 -27.86
C THR A 133 2.60 -4.76 -27.32
N LEU A 134 2.92 -4.87 -26.03
CA LEU A 134 3.98 -4.15 -25.34
C LEU A 134 3.84 -2.60 -25.39
N THR A 135 2.63 -2.09 -25.66
CA THR A 135 2.34 -0.66 -25.77
C THR A 135 1.81 -0.02 -24.48
N ALA A 136 1.67 -0.79 -23.40
CA ALA A 136 1.19 -0.32 -22.10
C ALA A 136 1.85 0.99 -21.61
N LEU A 137 3.17 1.12 -21.73
CA LEU A 137 3.91 2.33 -21.32
C LEU A 137 3.73 3.52 -22.29
N HIS A 138 3.06 3.36 -23.43
CA HIS A 138 2.59 4.50 -24.23
C HIS A 138 1.47 5.27 -23.53
N TYR A 139 0.74 4.61 -22.62
CA TYR A 139 -0.39 5.22 -21.90
C TYR A 139 -0.06 5.43 -20.42
N HIS A 140 0.56 4.43 -19.77
CA HIS A 140 0.71 4.38 -18.31
C HIS A 140 1.35 5.63 -17.69
N PHE A 141 2.38 6.22 -18.33
CA PHE A 141 3.06 7.38 -17.76
C PHE A 141 2.14 8.57 -17.51
N ASN A 142 1.12 8.78 -18.36
CA ASN A 142 0.16 9.86 -18.15
C ASN A 142 -1.09 9.38 -17.40
N SER A 143 -1.48 8.12 -17.55
CA SER A 143 -2.74 7.58 -17.02
C SER A 143 -2.67 7.08 -15.57
N GLN A 144 -1.47 6.81 -15.04
CA GLN A 144 -1.22 6.45 -13.64
C GLN A 144 -1.79 7.48 -12.65
N CYS A 145 -2.08 7.11 -11.40
CA CYS A 145 -2.81 8.00 -10.47
C CYS A 145 -2.17 9.37 -10.25
N ILE A 146 -0.91 9.44 -9.79
CA ILE A 146 -0.22 10.72 -9.56
C ILE A 146 1.18 10.63 -10.18
N PRO A 147 1.34 11.02 -11.45
CA PRO A 147 2.65 11.00 -12.10
C PRO A 147 3.61 11.99 -11.44
N THR A 148 4.91 11.73 -11.54
CA THR A 148 5.95 12.70 -11.21
C THR A 148 6.28 13.54 -12.46
N PRO A 149 7.09 14.61 -12.33
CA PRO A 149 7.61 15.32 -13.49
C PRO A 149 8.38 14.42 -14.46
N LEU A 150 9.10 13.41 -13.95
CA LEU A 150 9.86 12.49 -14.79
C LEU A 150 8.95 11.64 -15.68
N ALA A 151 7.70 11.40 -15.27
CA ALA A 151 6.72 10.71 -16.08
C ALA A 151 6.50 11.38 -17.44
N TRP A 152 6.46 12.73 -17.46
CA TRP A 152 6.31 13.48 -18.69
C TRP A 152 7.49 13.22 -19.63
N TYR A 153 8.73 13.31 -19.13
CA TYR A 153 9.92 13.02 -19.93
C TYR A 153 10.00 11.55 -20.38
N ALA A 154 9.64 10.61 -19.50
CA ALA A 154 9.56 9.19 -19.82
C ALA A 154 8.48 8.91 -20.88
N HIS A 155 7.38 9.67 -20.86
CA HIS A 155 6.36 9.63 -21.89
C HIS A 155 6.84 10.16 -23.25
N GLN A 156 7.89 11.00 -23.29
CA GLN A 156 8.48 11.45 -24.57
C GLN A 156 9.47 10.45 -25.19
N LEU A 157 9.84 9.38 -24.47
CA LEU A 157 10.80 8.39 -25.00
C LEU A 157 10.29 7.72 -26.29
N PRO A 158 11.20 7.30 -27.20
CA PRO A 158 10.83 6.57 -28.41
C PRO A 158 10.00 5.31 -28.12
N GLY A 159 9.12 4.95 -29.04
CA GLY A 159 8.21 3.81 -28.88
C GLY A 159 8.93 2.50 -28.55
N PHE A 160 10.04 2.21 -29.24
CA PHE A 160 10.82 0.99 -29.02
C PHE A 160 11.41 0.89 -27.61
N VAL A 161 11.80 2.03 -26.99
CA VAL A 161 12.31 2.06 -25.61
C VAL A 161 11.20 1.69 -24.64
N LYS A 162 10.00 2.27 -24.83
CA LYS A 162 8.83 1.96 -24.00
C LYS A 162 8.41 0.49 -24.14
N GLN A 163 8.42 -0.06 -25.36
CA GLN A 163 8.11 -1.47 -25.61
C GLN A 163 9.14 -2.41 -24.95
N PHE A 164 10.43 -2.09 -25.09
CA PHE A 164 11.50 -2.80 -24.39
C PHE A 164 11.30 -2.75 -22.87
N SER A 165 10.92 -1.60 -22.31
CA SER A 165 10.63 -1.45 -20.88
C SER A 165 9.44 -2.29 -20.42
N VAL A 166 8.40 -2.48 -21.25
CA VAL A 166 7.29 -3.41 -20.93
C VAL A 166 7.77 -4.86 -20.92
N ALA A 167 8.56 -5.27 -21.92
CA ALA A 167 9.14 -6.61 -21.95
C ALA A 167 10.05 -6.87 -20.74
N ALA A 168 10.92 -5.91 -20.40
CA ALA A 168 11.77 -5.97 -19.21
C ALA A 168 10.94 -6.05 -17.92
N THR A 169 9.81 -5.32 -17.84
CA THR A 169 8.88 -5.40 -16.71
C THR A 169 8.34 -6.81 -16.53
N PHE A 170 7.95 -7.50 -17.61
CA PHE A 170 7.49 -8.90 -17.52
C PHE A 170 8.60 -9.85 -17.05
N VAL A 171 9.82 -9.70 -17.58
CA VAL A 171 10.97 -10.50 -17.15
C VAL A 171 11.24 -10.30 -15.66
N ILE A 172 11.25 -9.05 -15.18
CA ILE A 172 11.48 -8.76 -13.77
C ILE A 172 10.34 -9.30 -12.90
N LEU A 173 9.07 -9.00 -13.23
CA LEU A 173 7.93 -9.38 -12.39
C LEU A 173 7.68 -10.89 -12.36
N ILE A 174 7.80 -11.59 -13.49
CA ILE A 174 7.45 -13.02 -13.59
C ILE A 174 8.69 -13.90 -13.43
N PHE A 175 9.73 -13.68 -14.23
CA PHE A 175 10.88 -14.59 -14.27
C PHE A 175 11.82 -14.37 -13.07
N LEU A 176 12.19 -13.11 -12.78
CA LEU A 176 13.08 -12.83 -11.64
C LEU A 176 12.37 -13.02 -10.29
N SER A 177 11.04 -12.95 -10.21
CA SER A 177 10.34 -13.27 -8.96
C SER A 177 10.46 -14.74 -8.58
N LEU A 178 10.52 -15.67 -9.54
CA LEU A 178 10.77 -17.09 -9.27
C LEU A 178 12.13 -17.32 -8.59
N PHE A 179 13.14 -16.50 -8.92
CA PHE A 179 14.46 -16.59 -8.30
C PHE A 179 14.44 -16.24 -6.80
N MET A 180 13.42 -15.54 -6.29
CA MET A 180 13.24 -15.31 -4.86
C MET A 180 13.09 -16.61 -4.05
N LEU A 181 12.53 -17.65 -4.68
CA LEU A 181 12.33 -18.96 -4.08
C LEU A 181 13.56 -19.88 -4.24
N SER A 182 14.59 -19.44 -4.95
CA SER A 182 15.75 -20.26 -5.25
C SER A 182 16.63 -20.51 -4.01
N PRO A 183 17.17 -21.73 -3.82
CA PRO A 183 18.20 -21.99 -2.81
C PRO A 183 19.54 -21.31 -3.13
N SER A 184 19.79 -20.95 -4.40
CA SER A 184 21.00 -20.24 -4.81
C SER A 184 20.96 -18.77 -4.41
N LYS A 185 21.94 -18.34 -3.59
CA LYS A 185 22.10 -16.93 -3.20
C LYS A 185 22.31 -16.00 -4.39
N HIS A 186 22.99 -16.46 -5.44
CA HIS A 186 23.28 -15.64 -6.61
C HIS A 186 22.01 -15.32 -7.41
N LEU A 187 21.14 -16.32 -7.61
CA LEU A 187 19.85 -16.10 -8.25
C LEU A 187 18.98 -15.16 -7.42
N ARG A 188 18.97 -15.34 -6.09
CA ARG A 188 18.27 -14.42 -5.18
C ARG A 188 18.78 -12.98 -5.24
N TYR A 189 20.09 -12.78 -5.37
CA TYR A 189 20.66 -11.43 -5.50
C TYR A 189 20.27 -10.77 -6.82
N VAL A 190 20.22 -11.53 -7.92
CA VAL A 190 19.69 -11.05 -9.21
C VAL A 190 18.21 -10.68 -9.08
N ALA A 191 17.42 -11.50 -8.39
CA ALA A 191 16.02 -11.19 -8.09
C ALA A 191 15.90 -9.85 -7.34
N PHE A 192 16.61 -9.71 -6.22
CA PHE A 192 16.61 -8.48 -5.43
C PHE A 192 17.02 -7.25 -6.24
N GLY A 193 18.11 -7.35 -7.01
CA GLY A 193 18.60 -6.26 -7.84
C GLY A 193 17.59 -5.83 -8.90
N GLY A 194 17.01 -6.79 -9.62
CA GLY A 194 15.99 -6.53 -10.64
C GLY A 194 14.70 -5.91 -10.07
N GLN A 195 14.18 -6.48 -8.97
CA GLN A 195 12.98 -5.93 -8.31
C GLN A 195 13.24 -4.52 -7.77
N THR A 196 14.41 -4.29 -7.16
CA THR A 196 14.77 -2.97 -6.61
C THR A 196 14.90 -1.93 -7.73
N LEU A 197 15.57 -2.27 -8.83
CA LEU A 197 15.67 -1.40 -9.99
C LEU A 197 14.29 -1.00 -10.52
N LEU A 198 13.39 -1.98 -10.68
CA LEU A 198 12.02 -1.71 -11.13
C LEU A 198 11.27 -0.79 -10.16
N MET A 199 11.35 -1.05 -8.84
CA MET A 199 10.69 -0.19 -7.85
C MET A 199 11.24 1.23 -7.85
N VAL A 200 12.54 1.42 -8.04
CA VAL A 200 13.16 2.76 -8.15
C VAL A 200 12.66 3.48 -9.40
N LEU A 201 12.61 2.83 -10.56
CA LEU A 201 12.12 3.44 -11.79
C LEU A 201 10.63 3.81 -11.70
N ILE A 202 9.82 2.96 -11.05
CA ILE A 202 8.41 3.25 -10.79
C ILE A 202 8.27 4.47 -9.85
N ALA A 203 9.00 4.50 -8.72
CA ALA A 203 8.99 5.64 -7.78
C ALA A 203 9.44 6.96 -8.43
N LEU A 204 10.44 6.89 -9.32
CA LEU A 204 10.92 8.07 -10.04
C LEU A 204 9.88 8.62 -11.01
N THR A 205 9.00 7.78 -11.59
CA THR A 205 8.01 8.16 -12.61
C THR A 205 6.59 8.29 -12.08
N GLY A 206 6.31 7.83 -10.87
CA GLY A 206 4.97 7.89 -10.27
C GLY A 206 5.02 7.86 -8.76
N ASN A 207 4.05 8.52 -8.13
CA ASN A 207 3.96 8.57 -6.68
C ASN A 207 3.06 7.44 -6.17
N TYR A 208 3.65 6.37 -5.63
CA TYR A 208 2.93 5.22 -5.07
C TYR A 208 3.08 5.12 -3.54
N ASN A 209 3.18 6.27 -2.86
CA ASN A 209 3.25 6.36 -1.40
C ASN A 209 4.44 5.56 -0.84
N PHE A 210 4.23 4.55 0.00
CA PHE A 210 5.28 3.71 0.57
C PHE A 210 5.36 2.36 -0.15
N PHE A 211 4.59 2.14 -1.23
CA PHE A 211 4.55 0.85 -1.92
C PHE A 211 5.92 0.45 -2.45
N ASN A 212 6.61 1.34 -3.18
CA ASN A 212 7.92 1.03 -3.75
C ASN A 212 8.95 0.73 -2.65
N PHE A 213 8.97 1.53 -1.59
CA PHE A 213 9.82 1.30 -0.42
C PHE A 213 9.51 -0.04 0.28
N LEU A 214 8.23 -0.32 0.52
CA LEU A 214 7.78 -1.56 1.16
C LEU A 214 8.17 -2.79 0.33
N CYS A 215 7.99 -2.72 -1.00
CA CYS A 215 8.43 -3.76 -1.93
C CYS A 215 9.93 -4.02 -1.85
N VAL A 216 10.76 -2.97 -1.83
CA VAL A 216 12.22 -3.12 -1.69
C VAL A 216 12.58 -3.75 -0.34
N VAL A 217 11.92 -3.35 0.75
CA VAL A 217 12.13 -3.95 2.08
C VAL A 217 11.74 -5.42 2.09
N ILE A 218 10.59 -5.79 1.53
CA ILE A 218 10.17 -7.20 1.41
C ILE A 218 11.16 -7.99 0.55
N CYS A 219 11.55 -7.46 -0.60
CA CYS A 219 12.51 -8.11 -1.51
C CYS A 219 13.89 -8.27 -0.89
N SER A 220 14.29 -7.41 0.06
CA SER A 220 15.57 -7.53 0.77
C SER A 220 15.70 -8.84 1.55
N SER A 221 14.59 -9.54 1.84
CA SER A 221 14.61 -10.90 2.41
C SER A 221 15.37 -11.92 1.54
N ALA A 222 15.49 -11.68 0.23
CA ALA A 222 16.30 -12.51 -0.67
C ALA A 222 17.81 -12.42 -0.40
N LEU A 223 18.25 -11.34 0.26
CA LEU A 223 19.66 -11.15 0.63
C LEU A 223 20.08 -11.99 1.84
N VAL A 224 19.14 -12.57 2.58
CA VAL A 224 19.47 -13.42 3.71
C VAL A 224 19.80 -14.84 3.23
N ASP A 225 20.87 -15.40 3.79
CA ASP A 225 21.28 -16.77 3.48
C ASP A 225 20.24 -17.79 3.97
N SER A 226 19.80 -18.67 3.07
CA SER A 226 18.98 -19.83 3.38
C SER A 226 19.80 -20.90 4.12
N SER A 227 19.15 -21.72 4.93
CA SER A 227 19.82 -22.82 5.64
C SER A 227 20.44 -23.85 4.68
N PHE A 228 19.86 -23.95 3.47
CA PHE A 228 20.38 -24.73 2.35
C PHE A 228 20.79 -23.78 1.23
N SER A 229 22.10 -23.49 1.12
CA SER A 229 22.69 -22.74 -0.01
C SER A 229 23.41 -23.66 -1.01
N ARG A 230 23.27 -24.99 -0.89
CA ARG A 230 24.10 -25.97 -1.64
C ARG A 230 23.34 -26.99 -2.50
N THR A 231 22.06 -26.80 -2.77
CA THR A 231 21.33 -27.65 -3.70
C THR A 231 21.26 -27.00 -5.08
N ASP A 232 22.00 -27.57 -6.03
CA ASP A 232 21.86 -27.28 -7.46
C ASP A 232 20.56 -27.91 -7.96
N ILE A 233 19.62 -27.07 -8.43
CA ILE A 233 18.44 -27.51 -9.16
C ILE A 233 18.58 -26.98 -10.59
N GLU A 234 18.63 -27.88 -11.56
CA GLU A 234 18.68 -27.54 -12.98
C GLU A 234 17.37 -26.89 -13.44
N LEU A 235 17.41 -25.59 -13.73
CA LEU A 235 16.28 -24.81 -14.26
C LEU A 235 16.01 -25.06 -15.77
N ALA A 236 16.61 -26.07 -16.40
CA ALA A 236 16.72 -26.19 -17.86
C ALA A 236 15.45 -26.69 -18.60
N LYS A 237 14.26 -26.64 -18.01
CA LYS A 237 13.01 -27.11 -18.67
C LYS A 237 11.86 -26.11 -18.50
N PHE A 238 11.89 -24.99 -19.21
CA PHE A 238 10.77 -24.04 -19.27
C PHE A 238 10.22 -23.89 -20.70
N HIS A 239 8.90 -24.07 -20.84
CA HIS A 239 8.12 -23.86 -22.07
C HIS A 239 6.96 -22.88 -21.78
N PRO A 240 6.39 -22.12 -22.75
CA PRO A 240 5.71 -20.85 -22.47
C PRO A 240 4.25 -20.86 -21.96
N ASN A 241 3.68 -21.98 -21.50
CA ASN A 241 2.30 -22.00 -20.99
C ASN A 241 2.26 -21.82 -19.47
N VAL A 242 2.27 -20.57 -19.00
CA VAL A 242 2.41 -20.17 -17.58
C VAL A 242 1.38 -20.85 -16.64
N THR A 243 0.13 -21.03 -17.08
CA THR A 243 -0.94 -21.63 -16.26
C THR A 243 -0.68 -23.10 -15.90
N ARG A 244 -0.04 -23.87 -16.79
CA ARG A 244 0.27 -25.29 -16.54
C ARG A 244 1.34 -25.50 -15.45
N TYR A 245 2.13 -24.47 -15.16
CA TYR A 245 3.24 -24.56 -14.20
C TYR A 245 2.92 -24.03 -12.81
N LEU A 246 1.77 -23.39 -12.59
CA LEU A 246 1.42 -22.87 -11.27
C LEU A 246 1.51 -23.95 -10.16
N PRO A 247 1.02 -25.19 -10.37
CA PRO A 247 1.19 -26.27 -9.38
C PRO A 247 2.65 -26.58 -9.07
N TRP A 248 3.53 -26.55 -10.07
CA TRP A 248 4.96 -26.79 -9.91
C TRP A 248 5.66 -25.66 -9.15
N VAL A 249 5.28 -24.40 -9.42
CA VAL A 249 5.79 -23.24 -8.68
C VAL A 249 5.33 -23.28 -7.22
N MET A 250 4.08 -23.67 -6.97
CA MET A 250 3.57 -23.90 -5.61
C MET A 250 4.31 -25.04 -4.92
N LEU A 251 4.55 -26.17 -5.61
CA LEU A 251 5.31 -27.29 -5.08
C LEU A 251 6.75 -26.89 -4.74
N LEU A 252 7.39 -26.07 -5.57
CA LEU A 252 8.71 -25.50 -5.27
C LEU A 252 8.64 -24.61 -4.01
N GLY A 253 7.66 -23.73 -3.91
CA GLY A 253 7.43 -22.92 -2.70
C GLY A 253 7.23 -23.76 -1.44
N ILE A 254 6.37 -24.78 -1.51
CA ILE A 254 6.07 -25.71 -0.41
C ILE A 254 7.33 -26.47 0.01
N THR A 255 8.05 -27.07 -0.94
CA THR A 255 9.26 -27.84 -0.66
C THR A 255 10.36 -26.99 -0.02
N MET A 256 10.57 -25.77 -0.53
CA MET A 256 11.54 -24.84 0.04
C MET A 256 11.11 -24.35 1.43
N PHE A 257 9.82 -24.08 1.67
CA PHE A 257 9.31 -23.70 2.99
C PHE A 257 9.56 -24.80 4.04
N PHE A 258 9.12 -26.03 3.75
CA PHE A 258 9.31 -27.15 4.68
C PHE A 258 10.78 -27.52 4.87
N SER A 259 11.65 -27.24 3.89
CA SER A 259 13.09 -27.40 4.07
C SER A 259 13.64 -26.46 5.16
N GLU A 260 13.18 -25.21 5.21
CA GLU A 260 13.57 -24.25 6.25
C GLU A 260 12.99 -24.65 7.61
N VAL A 261 11.77 -25.20 7.67
CA VAL A 261 11.17 -25.72 8.91
C VAL A 261 11.99 -26.89 9.47
N ILE A 262 12.37 -27.85 8.61
CA ILE A 262 13.21 -28.98 9.01
C ILE A 262 14.58 -28.47 9.47
N ALA A 263 15.20 -27.53 8.75
CA ALA A 263 16.46 -26.93 9.14
C ALA A 263 16.37 -26.23 10.51
N ALA A 264 15.30 -25.48 10.77
CA ALA A 264 15.07 -24.85 12.06
C ALA A 264 15.00 -25.86 13.21
N MET A 265 14.30 -26.99 13.01
CA MET A 265 14.21 -28.06 14.01
C MET A 265 15.55 -28.76 14.25
N LEU A 266 16.34 -29.00 13.20
CA LEU A 266 17.69 -29.57 13.32
C LEU A 266 18.65 -28.62 14.04
N ARG A 267 18.60 -27.33 13.69
CA ARG A 267 19.41 -26.27 14.32
C ARG A 267 19.05 -26.06 15.78
N LEU A 268 17.77 -26.18 16.16
CA LEU A 268 17.33 -26.11 17.56
C LEU A 268 18.09 -27.12 18.44
N ARG A 269 18.27 -28.35 17.96
CA ARG A 269 19.01 -29.41 18.67
C ARG A 269 20.50 -29.07 18.79
N SER A 270 21.10 -28.53 17.72
CA SER A 270 22.53 -28.19 17.66
C SER A 270 22.88 -26.94 18.47
N ASP A 271 22.20 -25.82 18.22
CA ASP A 271 22.51 -24.49 18.75
C ASP A 271 22.31 -24.39 20.27
N PHE A 272 21.43 -25.23 20.82
CA PHE A 272 21.11 -25.26 22.26
C PHE A 272 21.65 -26.53 22.95
N LYS A 273 22.56 -27.30 22.32
CA LYS A 273 23.13 -28.52 22.91
C LYS A 273 23.87 -28.29 24.23
N LYS A 274 24.46 -27.10 24.41
CA LYS A 274 25.28 -26.73 25.61
C LYS A 274 24.54 -25.86 26.63
N GLU A 275 23.26 -25.56 26.40
CA GLU A 275 22.48 -24.62 27.22
C GLU A 275 21.76 -25.33 28.38
N LYS A 276 21.38 -24.58 29.43
CA LYS A 276 20.63 -25.11 30.57
C LYS A 276 19.26 -25.66 30.13
N ILE A 277 18.77 -26.71 30.80
CA ILE A 277 17.53 -27.41 30.41
C ILE A 277 16.32 -26.48 30.25
N PHE A 278 16.10 -25.55 31.20
CA PHE A 278 14.99 -24.59 31.13
C PHE A 278 15.06 -23.70 29.87
N LYS A 279 16.27 -23.25 29.53
CA LYS A 279 16.52 -22.42 28.35
C LYS A 279 16.26 -23.22 27.06
N ARG A 280 16.65 -24.50 27.03
CA ARG A 280 16.34 -25.40 25.90
C ARG A 280 14.84 -25.61 25.72
N ILE A 281 14.12 -25.89 26.81
CA ILE A 281 12.66 -26.09 26.78
C ILE A 281 11.96 -24.83 26.28
N TRP A 282 12.32 -23.66 26.83
CA TRP A 282 11.74 -22.38 26.42
C TRP A 282 11.97 -22.06 24.94
N TYR A 283 13.21 -22.15 24.45
CA TYR A 283 13.49 -21.89 23.03
C TYR A 283 12.92 -22.96 22.11
N GLY A 284 12.84 -24.21 22.57
CA GLY A 284 12.16 -25.28 21.85
C GLY A 284 10.69 -24.96 21.65
N PHE A 285 10.00 -24.60 22.74
CA PHE A 285 8.59 -24.17 22.69
C PHE A 285 8.40 -22.97 21.75
N GLN A 286 9.23 -21.92 21.87
CA GLN A 286 9.15 -20.74 21.00
C GLN A 286 9.35 -21.09 19.52
N CYS A 287 10.37 -21.89 19.20
CA CYS A 287 10.68 -22.31 17.83
C CYS A 287 9.52 -23.12 17.23
N THR A 288 8.99 -24.10 17.98
CA THR A 288 7.85 -24.92 17.54
C THR A 288 6.60 -24.06 17.33
N LEU A 289 6.27 -23.17 18.27
CA LEU A 289 5.11 -22.29 18.15
C LEU A 289 5.20 -21.37 16.91
N ILE A 290 6.36 -20.74 16.67
CA ILE A 290 6.57 -19.89 15.50
C ILE A 290 6.50 -20.70 14.21
N CYS A 291 7.06 -21.92 14.16
CA CYS A 291 6.96 -22.77 12.97
C CYS A 291 5.51 -23.20 12.68
N ILE A 292 4.71 -23.48 13.71
CA ILE A 292 3.27 -23.78 13.55
C ILE A 292 2.54 -22.56 12.97
N MET A 293 2.72 -21.38 13.58
CA MET A 293 2.10 -20.14 13.09
C MET A 293 2.54 -19.82 11.65
N ALA A 294 3.83 -19.94 11.36
CA ALA A 294 4.39 -19.71 10.03
C ALA A 294 3.81 -20.69 9.00
N THR A 295 3.63 -21.95 9.37
CA THR A 295 3.02 -22.97 8.49
C THR A 295 1.56 -22.67 8.21
N ALA A 296 0.80 -22.21 9.21
CA ALA A 296 -0.59 -21.80 9.03
C ALA A 296 -0.70 -20.60 8.08
N VAL A 297 0.13 -19.56 8.28
CA VAL A 297 0.19 -18.37 7.41
C VAL A 297 0.59 -18.75 5.99
N PHE A 298 1.64 -19.56 5.84
CA PHE A 298 2.08 -20.05 4.54
C PHE A 298 0.95 -20.77 3.81
N SER A 299 0.25 -21.68 4.50
CA SER A 299 -0.84 -22.48 3.93
C SER A 299 -2.00 -21.61 3.47
N VAL A 300 -2.43 -20.64 4.27
CA VAL A 300 -3.46 -19.66 3.87
C VAL A 300 -2.99 -18.82 2.68
N SER A 301 -1.72 -18.41 2.67
CA SER A 301 -1.17 -17.57 1.61
C SER A 301 -0.97 -18.27 0.25
N LEU A 302 -1.13 -19.60 0.19
CA LEU A 302 -1.19 -20.34 -1.08
C LEU A 302 -2.49 -20.03 -1.83
N VAL A 303 -3.59 -19.76 -1.12
CA VAL A 303 -4.93 -19.63 -1.71
C VAL A 303 -5.01 -18.46 -2.71
N PRO A 304 -4.57 -17.22 -2.40
CA PRO A 304 -4.68 -16.12 -3.36
C PRO A 304 -3.89 -16.33 -4.66
N LEU A 305 -2.85 -17.15 -4.64
CA LEU A 305 -2.08 -17.49 -5.83
C LEU A 305 -2.90 -18.37 -6.79
N THR A 306 -3.78 -19.22 -6.25
CA THR A 306 -4.63 -20.11 -7.06
C THR A 306 -5.71 -19.37 -7.86
N PHE A 307 -6.04 -18.12 -7.52
CA PHE A 307 -6.95 -17.29 -8.33
C PHE A 307 -6.43 -17.02 -9.75
N ILE A 308 -5.12 -17.21 -9.97
CA ILE A 308 -4.47 -17.10 -11.29
C ILE A 308 -4.87 -18.26 -12.21
N ASP A 309 -5.11 -19.45 -11.65
CA ASP A 309 -5.39 -20.66 -12.41
C ASP A 309 -6.57 -21.43 -11.81
N ARG A 310 -7.67 -21.47 -12.57
CA ARG A 310 -8.91 -22.14 -12.16
C ARG A 310 -8.70 -23.62 -11.84
N PHE A 311 -7.84 -24.31 -12.59
CA PHE A 311 -7.56 -25.72 -12.34
C PHE A 311 -6.96 -25.92 -10.93
N THR A 312 -5.98 -25.11 -10.55
CA THR A 312 -5.36 -25.17 -9.22
C THR A 312 -6.36 -24.76 -8.12
N TRP A 313 -7.20 -23.75 -8.36
CA TRP A 313 -8.26 -23.35 -7.44
C TRP A 313 -9.27 -24.49 -7.18
N ASP A 314 -9.65 -25.24 -8.21
CA ASP A 314 -10.62 -26.33 -8.07
C ASP A 314 -10.04 -27.53 -7.29
N HIS A 315 -8.71 -27.72 -7.29
CA HIS A 315 -8.03 -28.86 -6.64
C HIS A 315 -7.43 -28.55 -5.27
N ILE A 316 -7.37 -27.30 -4.82
CA ILE A 316 -6.87 -26.98 -3.46
C ILE A 316 -7.91 -27.43 -2.41
N PRO A 317 -7.48 -28.03 -1.27
CA PRO A 317 -8.39 -28.48 -0.22
C PRO A 317 -9.36 -27.40 0.26
N GLN A 318 -10.64 -27.75 0.42
CA GLN A 318 -11.68 -26.80 0.85
C GLN A 318 -11.34 -26.16 2.21
N GLN A 319 -10.73 -26.90 3.13
CA GLN A 319 -10.32 -26.39 4.43
C GLN A 319 -9.34 -25.22 4.34
N LEU A 320 -8.50 -25.17 3.29
CA LEU A 320 -7.60 -24.03 3.06
C LEU A 320 -8.37 -22.81 2.55
N LYS A 321 -9.38 -23.01 1.70
CA LYS A 321 -10.27 -21.93 1.24
C LYS A 321 -11.04 -21.34 2.42
N ASP A 322 -11.63 -22.19 3.25
CA ASP A 322 -12.38 -21.78 4.45
C ASP A 322 -11.46 -21.07 5.46
N ALA A 323 -10.23 -21.55 5.65
CA ALA A 323 -9.24 -20.90 6.50
C ALA A 323 -8.80 -19.54 5.95
N HIS A 324 -8.67 -19.40 4.63
CA HIS A 324 -8.38 -18.11 3.99
C HIS A 324 -9.54 -17.13 4.19
N GLU A 325 -10.78 -17.54 3.93
CA GLU A 325 -11.97 -16.73 4.16
C GLU A 325 -12.10 -16.30 5.63
N ALA A 326 -11.88 -17.23 6.57
CA ALA A 326 -11.93 -16.93 8.00
C ALA A 326 -10.86 -15.91 8.46
N THR A 327 -9.75 -15.81 7.72
CA THR A 327 -8.62 -14.91 8.03
C THR A 327 -8.54 -13.66 7.17
N GLU A 328 -9.37 -13.54 6.13
CA GLU A 328 -9.39 -12.42 5.16
C GLU A 328 -9.53 -11.07 5.87
N LYS A 329 -10.44 -10.99 6.84
CA LYS A 329 -10.70 -9.78 7.65
C LYS A 329 -9.50 -9.29 8.48
N TYR A 330 -8.51 -10.15 8.73
CA TYR A 330 -7.26 -9.79 9.41
C TYR A 330 -6.14 -9.45 8.44
N HIS A 331 -6.42 -9.47 7.13
CA HIS A 331 -5.47 -9.12 6.09
C HIS A 331 -4.17 -9.95 6.11
N ILE A 332 -4.27 -11.24 6.44
CA ILE A 332 -3.12 -12.15 6.57
C ILE A 332 -2.52 -12.55 5.21
N ALA A 333 -3.34 -12.69 4.17
CA ALA A 333 -2.90 -12.98 2.82
C ALA A 333 -3.88 -12.43 1.79
N HIS A 334 -3.39 -11.85 0.69
CA HIS A 334 -4.22 -11.36 -0.42
C HIS A 334 -3.65 -11.66 -1.79
N SER A 335 -4.51 -11.47 -2.80
CA SER A 335 -4.15 -11.40 -4.20
C SER A 335 -3.69 -9.99 -4.59
N TYR A 336 -2.71 -9.91 -5.49
CA TYR A 336 -2.14 -8.65 -5.97
C TYR A 336 -2.27 -8.54 -7.49
N GLY A 337 -2.52 -7.33 -7.98
CA GLY A 337 -2.79 -7.12 -9.41
C GLY A 337 -2.96 -5.68 -9.86
N LEU A 338 -2.15 -4.77 -9.30
CA LEU A 338 -2.14 -3.36 -9.68
C LEU A 338 -1.96 -3.18 -11.20
N PHE A 339 -2.82 -2.34 -11.79
CA PHE A 339 -2.84 -2.03 -13.22
C PHE A 339 -2.90 -3.29 -14.10
N ALA A 340 -3.70 -4.29 -13.71
CA ALA A 340 -3.95 -5.45 -14.56
C ALA A 340 -4.48 -4.99 -15.91
N SER A 341 -5.55 -4.19 -15.96
CA SER A 341 -5.98 -3.50 -17.18
C SER A 341 -5.38 -2.09 -17.25
N MET A 342 -4.97 -1.69 -18.45
CA MET A 342 -4.43 -0.37 -18.73
C MET A 342 -5.56 0.66 -18.79
N THR A 343 -5.53 1.58 -17.85
CA THR A 343 -6.45 2.71 -17.81
C THR A 343 -5.99 3.84 -18.74
N GLY A 344 -6.92 4.63 -19.24
CA GLY A 344 -6.61 5.86 -19.97
C GLY A 344 -6.17 5.66 -21.43
N VAL A 345 -6.49 4.53 -22.05
CA VAL A 345 -6.39 4.38 -23.52
C VAL A 345 -7.30 5.43 -24.17
N GLY A 346 -6.72 6.35 -24.95
CA GLY A 346 -7.42 7.52 -25.50
C GLY A 346 -7.42 8.78 -24.61
N GLY A 347 -6.73 8.73 -23.47
CA GLY A 347 -6.54 9.83 -22.55
C GLY A 347 -6.97 9.50 -21.13
N ARG A 348 -6.23 10.05 -20.16
CA ARG A 348 -6.47 9.88 -18.73
C ARG A 348 -7.81 10.50 -18.33
N PRO A 349 -8.78 9.74 -17.82
CA PRO A 349 -10.04 10.30 -17.35
C PRO A 349 -9.84 11.07 -16.04
N GLU A 350 -10.38 12.28 -15.96
CA GLU A 350 -10.22 13.17 -14.80
C GLU A 350 -11.51 13.91 -14.49
N ILE A 351 -11.98 13.79 -13.25
CA ILE A 351 -13.14 14.55 -12.77
C ILE A 351 -12.67 15.93 -12.29
N VAL A 352 -13.27 16.97 -12.86
CA VAL A 352 -13.07 18.37 -12.46
C VAL A 352 -14.35 18.85 -11.79
N LEU A 353 -14.22 19.32 -10.55
CA LEU A 353 -15.31 19.93 -9.80
C LEU A 353 -15.34 21.42 -10.07
N GLU A 354 -16.53 21.96 -10.34
CA GLU A 354 -16.73 23.37 -10.62
C GLU A 354 -17.83 23.92 -9.72
N GLY A 355 -17.62 25.09 -9.11
CA GLY A 355 -18.64 25.82 -8.37
C GLY A 355 -19.17 27.02 -9.16
N ALA A 356 -20.38 27.48 -8.82
CA ALA A 356 -20.95 28.73 -9.32
C ALA A 356 -21.98 29.32 -8.36
N ASN A 357 -22.17 30.64 -8.42
CA ASN A 357 -23.23 31.34 -7.67
C ASN A 357 -24.56 31.42 -8.43
N LYS A 358 -24.52 31.30 -9.76
CA LYS A 358 -25.67 31.31 -10.67
C LYS A 358 -25.47 30.20 -11.71
N ILE A 359 -26.53 29.49 -12.09
CA ILE A 359 -26.47 28.35 -13.04
C ILE A 359 -25.90 28.79 -14.40
N ASN A 360 -26.39 29.93 -14.93
CA ASN A 360 -25.92 30.53 -16.18
C ASN A 360 -24.73 31.48 -15.98
N GLY A 361 -24.03 31.39 -14.84
CA GLY A 361 -22.91 32.26 -14.50
C GLY A 361 -21.56 31.64 -14.83
N THR A 362 -20.50 32.32 -14.40
CA THR A 362 -19.13 31.80 -14.49
C THR A 362 -18.91 30.69 -13.47
N TRP A 363 -18.47 29.53 -13.98
CA TRP A 363 -18.06 28.39 -13.18
C TRP A 363 -16.56 28.48 -12.86
N LYS A 364 -16.17 28.16 -11.63
CA LYS A 364 -14.76 28.14 -11.20
C LYS A 364 -14.37 26.76 -10.70
N GLU A 365 -13.21 26.27 -11.13
CA GLU A 365 -12.71 24.95 -10.78
C GLU A 365 -12.17 24.88 -9.35
N TYR A 366 -12.55 23.83 -8.63
CA TYR A 366 -11.85 23.38 -7.44
C TYR A 366 -10.63 22.56 -7.84
N ASN A 367 -9.45 23.06 -7.49
CA ASN A 367 -8.22 22.30 -7.62
C ASN A 367 -8.01 21.37 -6.42
N PHE A 368 -7.38 20.23 -6.67
CA PHE A 368 -6.97 19.29 -5.64
C PHE A 368 -5.48 19.49 -5.32
N LEU A 369 -5.01 18.95 -4.20
CA LEU A 369 -3.65 19.23 -3.73
C LEU A 369 -2.58 18.57 -4.61
N TYR A 370 -2.83 17.40 -5.20
CA TYR A 370 -1.77 16.59 -5.82
C TYR A 370 -2.12 15.97 -7.18
N LYS A 371 -3.38 15.59 -7.41
CA LYS A 371 -3.80 15.08 -8.73
C LYS A 371 -3.73 16.17 -9.81
N PRO A 372 -3.68 15.79 -11.10
CA PRO A 372 -3.78 16.74 -12.21
C PRO A 372 -5.04 17.62 -12.10
N GLY A 373 -4.90 18.87 -12.54
CA GLY A 373 -5.94 19.89 -12.48
C GLY A 373 -5.72 20.89 -13.61
N ALA A 374 -5.25 22.09 -13.29
CA ALA A 374 -4.91 23.07 -14.32
C ALA A 374 -3.85 22.57 -15.33
N PRO A 375 -4.01 22.81 -16.64
CA PRO A 375 -3.08 22.37 -17.70
C PRO A 375 -1.60 22.73 -17.51
N TYR A 376 -1.35 23.95 -17.04
CA TYR A 376 0.00 24.47 -16.77
C TYR A 376 0.65 23.87 -15.52
N ARG A 377 -0.12 23.13 -14.69
CA ARG A 377 0.38 22.64 -13.41
C ARG A 377 1.25 21.41 -13.61
N ARG A 378 2.52 21.56 -13.25
CA ARG A 378 3.50 20.47 -13.19
C ARG A 378 3.04 19.35 -12.23
N PRO A 379 3.17 18.06 -12.60
CA PRO A 379 2.94 16.95 -11.68
C PRO A 379 3.86 17.01 -10.45
N PRO A 380 3.41 16.68 -9.23
CA PRO A 380 4.22 16.82 -8.02
C PRO A 380 5.07 15.58 -7.72
N ILE A 381 6.05 15.74 -6.82
CA ILE A 381 6.72 14.63 -6.12
C ILE A 381 6.26 14.67 -4.67
N VAL A 382 5.57 13.62 -4.23
CA VAL A 382 4.93 13.54 -2.91
C VAL A 382 5.28 12.27 -2.14
N GLU A 383 5.84 11.25 -2.78
CA GLU A 383 6.26 10.01 -2.12
C GLU A 383 7.24 10.29 -0.96
N PRO A 384 7.04 9.71 0.25
CA PRO A 384 6.12 8.62 0.60
C PRO A 384 4.79 9.06 1.23
N HIS A 385 4.33 10.29 1.00
CA HIS A 385 2.97 10.70 1.38
C HIS A 385 1.93 10.00 0.50
N GLN A 386 0.77 9.65 1.07
CA GLN A 386 -0.40 9.11 0.37
C GLN A 386 -1.53 10.14 0.27
N PRO A 387 -1.69 10.82 -0.88
CA PRO A 387 -2.87 11.62 -1.19
C PRO A 387 -4.16 10.79 -1.34
N ARG A 388 -4.75 10.34 -0.23
CA ARG A 388 -5.89 9.39 -0.25
C ARG A 388 -7.10 9.92 -1.04
N LEU A 389 -7.41 11.21 -0.93
CA LEU A 389 -8.51 11.83 -1.67
C LEU A 389 -8.21 11.90 -3.18
N ASP A 390 -7.02 12.39 -3.55
CA ASP A 390 -6.57 12.50 -4.94
C ASP A 390 -6.56 11.12 -5.63
N TRP A 391 -6.14 10.08 -4.90
CA TRP A 391 -6.22 8.69 -5.37
C TRP A 391 -7.65 8.19 -5.52
N GLN A 392 -8.53 8.46 -4.55
CA GLN A 392 -9.95 8.10 -4.67
C GLN A 392 -10.63 8.81 -5.83
N MET A 393 -10.25 10.06 -6.14
CA MET A 393 -10.75 10.78 -7.32
C MET A 393 -10.28 10.16 -8.64
N TRP A 394 -9.09 9.55 -8.68
CA TRP A 394 -8.64 8.79 -9.85
C TRP A 394 -9.46 7.51 -10.04
N PHE A 395 -9.75 6.76 -8.98
CA PHE A 395 -10.68 5.63 -9.09
C PHE A 395 -12.08 6.08 -9.49
N ALA A 396 -12.56 7.20 -8.94
CA ALA A 396 -13.86 7.77 -9.27
C ALA A 396 -14.01 8.08 -10.76
N SER A 397 -12.95 8.55 -11.43
CA SER A 397 -13.00 8.87 -12.86
C SER A 397 -13.11 7.64 -13.77
N LEU A 398 -12.87 6.45 -13.24
CA LEU A 398 -13.06 5.16 -13.92
C LEU A 398 -14.48 4.59 -13.74
N THR A 399 -15.26 5.12 -12.80
CA THR A 399 -16.65 4.69 -12.57
C THR A 399 -17.61 5.29 -13.59
N ASN A 400 -18.72 4.61 -13.83
CA ASN A 400 -19.73 5.09 -14.78
C ASN A 400 -20.66 6.15 -14.18
N SER A 401 -20.92 6.06 -12.87
CA SER A 401 -21.92 6.85 -12.16
C SER A 401 -21.40 7.38 -10.83
N PHE A 402 -21.54 8.69 -10.61
CA PHE A 402 -21.25 9.32 -9.32
C PHE A 402 -22.12 8.80 -8.18
N ARG A 403 -23.28 8.20 -8.47
CA ARG A 403 -24.20 7.63 -7.47
C ARG A 403 -23.66 6.34 -6.86
N GLU A 404 -22.67 5.69 -7.47
CA GLU A 404 -22.01 4.51 -6.87
C GLU A 404 -21.02 4.90 -5.76
N MET A 405 -20.79 6.20 -5.55
CA MET A 405 -19.78 6.73 -4.63
C MET A 405 -20.42 7.66 -3.59
N PRO A 406 -20.99 7.12 -2.49
CA PRO A 406 -21.59 7.94 -1.44
C PRO A 406 -20.63 8.99 -0.85
N TRP A 407 -19.34 8.65 -0.72
CA TRP A 407 -18.32 9.58 -0.25
C TRP A 407 -18.15 10.80 -1.18
N PHE A 408 -18.30 10.64 -2.50
CA PHE A 408 -18.17 11.72 -3.47
C PHE A 408 -19.31 12.73 -3.33
N LEU A 409 -20.55 12.24 -3.18
CA LEU A 409 -21.71 13.09 -2.92
C LEU A 409 -21.64 13.78 -1.54
N SER A 410 -21.13 13.08 -0.51
CA SER A 410 -20.88 13.68 0.81
C SER A 410 -19.83 14.78 0.74
N MET A 411 -18.75 14.57 0.00
CA MET A 411 -17.72 15.57 -0.25
C MET A 411 -18.33 16.79 -0.95
N THR A 412 -19.08 16.60 -2.03
CA THR A 412 -19.76 17.68 -2.77
C THR A 412 -20.68 18.51 -1.86
N HIS A 413 -21.54 17.85 -1.08
CA HIS A 413 -22.42 18.53 -0.12
C HIS A 413 -21.62 19.30 0.96
N LYS A 414 -20.48 18.77 1.42
CA LYS A 414 -19.59 19.45 2.37
C LYS A 414 -18.82 20.61 1.73
N LEU A 415 -18.50 20.55 0.43
CA LEU A 415 -17.91 21.66 -0.34
C LEU A 415 -18.92 22.79 -0.55
N LEU A 416 -20.18 22.46 -0.85
CA LEU A 416 -21.31 23.42 -0.89
C LEU A 416 -21.54 24.15 0.45
N LYS A 417 -21.04 23.58 1.55
CA LYS A 417 -21.05 24.19 2.90
C LYS A 417 -19.70 24.79 3.32
N GLN A 418 -18.67 24.68 2.48
CA GLN A 418 -17.26 24.96 2.82
C GLN A 418 -16.84 24.41 4.19
N SER A 419 -17.23 23.16 4.47
CA SER A 419 -16.89 22.47 5.71
C SER A 419 -15.38 22.44 5.92
N LYS A 420 -14.89 23.04 7.03
CA LYS A 420 -13.45 23.21 7.30
C LYS A 420 -12.63 21.91 7.12
N PRO A 421 -13.04 20.74 7.63
CA PRO A 421 -12.29 19.50 7.41
C PRO A 421 -12.15 19.09 5.94
N VAL A 422 -13.17 19.33 5.10
CA VAL A 422 -13.11 19.01 3.66
C VAL A 422 -12.29 20.06 2.91
N MET A 423 -12.41 21.32 3.28
CA MET A 423 -11.62 22.40 2.69
C MET A 423 -10.11 22.24 2.92
N LYS A 424 -9.68 21.49 3.95
CA LYS A 424 -8.27 21.15 4.19
C LYS A 424 -7.74 20.03 3.28
N LEU A 425 -8.62 19.25 2.65
CA LEU A 425 -8.23 18.12 1.79
C LEU A 425 -8.05 18.52 0.32
N ILE A 426 -8.49 19.73 -0.05
CA ILE A 426 -8.40 20.27 -1.40
C ILE A 426 -7.55 21.54 -1.41
N ASP A 427 -7.19 22.02 -2.60
CA ASP A 427 -6.49 23.29 -2.74
C ASP A 427 -7.41 24.47 -2.37
N LYS A 428 -6.84 25.67 -2.29
CA LYS A 428 -7.54 26.90 -1.90
C LYS A 428 -8.85 27.05 -2.68
N SER A 429 -9.94 27.29 -1.94
CA SER A 429 -11.25 27.57 -2.52
C SER A 429 -11.19 28.73 -3.51
N PRO A 430 -11.77 28.60 -4.72
CA PRO A 430 -11.94 29.72 -5.65
C PRO A 430 -13.06 30.69 -5.24
N PHE A 431 -13.74 30.42 -4.12
CA PHE A 431 -14.84 31.22 -3.57
C PHE A 431 -14.58 31.64 -2.11
N GLU A 432 -14.84 32.91 -1.80
CA GLU A 432 -14.78 33.45 -0.44
C GLU A 432 -15.95 33.00 0.44
N LYS A 433 -17.12 32.83 -0.16
CA LYS A 433 -18.34 32.29 0.47
C LYS A 433 -18.74 30.99 -0.22
N PRO A 434 -19.46 30.08 0.45
CA PRO A 434 -19.89 28.83 -0.18
C PRO A 434 -20.66 29.09 -1.47
N PRO A 435 -20.33 28.41 -2.59
CA PRO A 435 -21.05 28.59 -3.84
C PRO A 435 -22.46 28.01 -3.72
N LYS A 436 -23.39 28.53 -4.55
CA LYS A 436 -24.77 28.04 -4.57
C LYS A 436 -24.90 26.69 -5.27
N TYR A 437 -24.05 26.44 -6.27
CA TYR A 437 -24.07 25.23 -7.08
C TYR A 437 -22.67 24.64 -7.22
N ILE A 438 -22.60 23.31 -7.26
CA ILE A 438 -21.42 22.55 -7.68
C ILE A 438 -21.85 21.55 -8.76
N ARG A 439 -21.01 21.37 -9.79
CA ARG A 439 -21.14 20.32 -10.80
C ARG A 439 -19.81 19.58 -10.95
N ALA A 440 -19.84 18.45 -11.64
CA ALA A 440 -18.63 17.71 -12.00
C ALA A 440 -18.60 17.41 -13.49
N THR A 441 -17.47 17.67 -14.13
CA THR A 441 -17.26 17.39 -15.55
C THR A 441 -16.13 16.38 -15.70
N LEU A 442 -16.35 15.35 -16.51
CA LEU A 442 -15.31 14.37 -16.85
C LEU A 442 -14.52 14.90 -18.06
N TYR A 443 -13.21 15.03 -17.87
CA TYR A 443 -12.24 15.39 -18.90
C TYR A 443 -11.36 14.20 -19.27
N THR A 444 -10.74 14.27 -20.44
CA THR A 444 -9.61 13.42 -20.82
C THR A 444 -8.34 14.28 -20.87
N TYR A 445 -7.32 13.88 -20.13
CA TYR A 445 -6.02 14.54 -20.06
C TYR A 445 -4.96 13.73 -20.81
N ASN A 446 -4.04 14.43 -21.48
CA ASN A 446 -2.83 13.86 -22.06
C ASN A 446 -1.65 14.74 -21.72
N PHE A 447 -0.45 14.17 -21.61
CA PHE A 447 0.75 14.99 -21.58
C PHE A 447 0.91 15.75 -22.89
N THR A 448 1.44 16.95 -22.81
CA THR A 448 1.88 17.75 -23.96
C THR A 448 3.11 17.12 -24.63
N ASN A 449 3.36 17.49 -25.89
CA ASN A 449 4.59 17.17 -26.60
C ASN A 449 5.64 18.26 -26.35
N TRP A 450 6.88 18.04 -26.80
CA TRP A 450 7.98 19.00 -26.67
C TRP A 450 7.73 20.35 -27.34
N ASP A 451 6.91 20.38 -28.38
CA ASP A 451 6.61 21.53 -29.23
C ASP A 451 5.38 22.33 -28.76
N ASP A 452 4.84 22.05 -27.57
CA ASP A 452 3.69 22.78 -27.05
C ASP A 452 4.01 24.26 -26.78
N LEU A 453 3.39 25.14 -27.56
CA LEU A 453 3.61 26.59 -27.52
C LEU A 453 3.15 27.24 -26.20
N ARG A 454 2.28 26.59 -25.43
CA ARG A 454 1.75 27.13 -24.17
C ARG A 454 2.66 26.84 -22.98
N ASN A 455 3.66 25.98 -23.16
CA ASN A 455 4.49 25.45 -22.07
C ASN A 455 3.63 24.79 -20.98
N ASP A 456 2.49 24.22 -21.38
CA ASP A 456 1.61 23.46 -20.50
C ASP A 456 2.19 22.05 -20.28
N TRP A 457 1.86 21.42 -19.16
CA TRP A 457 2.22 20.02 -18.90
C TRP A 457 1.17 19.06 -19.45
N TRP A 458 -0.07 19.55 -19.61
CA TRP A 458 -1.23 18.75 -19.97
C TRP A 458 -2.06 19.42 -21.05
N THR A 459 -2.59 18.62 -21.96
CA THR A 459 -3.78 18.98 -22.74
C THR A 459 -5.00 18.32 -22.11
N ARG A 460 -6.16 18.98 -22.18
CA ARG A 460 -7.42 18.39 -21.68
C ARG A 460 -8.59 18.70 -22.60
N LYS A 461 -9.51 17.75 -22.72
CA LYS A 461 -10.75 17.89 -23.49
C LYS A 461 -11.94 17.43 -22.63
N ALA A 462 -13.01 18.22 -22.60
CA ALA A 462 -14.23 17.83 -21.91
C ALA A 462 -14.86 16.63 -22.65
N LYS A 463 -15.22 15.57 -21.90
CA LYS A 463 -15.82 14.35 -22.43
C LYS A 463 -17.32 14.30 -22.18
N LYS A 464 -17.74 14.49 -20.93
CA LYS A 464 -19.16 14.50 -20.54
C LYS A 464 -19.38 15.24 -19.22
N GLU A 465 -20.61 15.70 -19.01
CA GLU A 465 -21.07 16.03 -17.65
C GLU A 465 -21.07 14.74 -16.82
N PHE A 466 -20.36 14.75 -15.69
CA PHE A 466 -20.26 13.61 -14.79
C PHE A 466 -21.32 13.67 -13.69
N MET A 467 -21.53 14.85 -13.12
CA MET A 467 -22.58 15.14 -12.15
C MET A 467 -23.21 16.49 -12.50
N PRO A 468 -24.55 16.58 -12.61
CA PRO A 468 -25.22 17.82 -12.93
C PRO A 468 -25.05 18.87 -11.82
N PRO A 469 -25.31 20.16 -12.13
CA PRO A 469 -25.39 21.22 -11.13
C PRO A 469 -26.30 20.83 -9.96
N THR A 470 -25.75 20.76 -8.75
CA THR A 470 -26.49 20.48 -7.53
C THR A 470 -26.28 21.59 -6.51
N SER A 471 -27.31 21.85 -5.69
CA SER A 471 -27.30 22.86 -4.63
C SER A 471 -27.33 22.20 -3.26
N VAL A 472 -26.99 22.97 -2.23
CA VAL A 472 -26.96 22.47 -0.84
C VAL A 472 -28.31 21.94 -0.35
N ASP A 473 -29.41 22.55 -0.81
CA ASP A 473 -30.79 22.20 -0.45
C ASP A 473 -31.44 21.22 -1.43
N ASN A 474 -30.68 20.60 -2.33
CA ASN A 474 -31.23 19.64 -3.29
C ASN A 474 -31.82 18.43 -2.53
N GLY A 475 -33.13 18.21 -2.67
CA GLY A 475 -33.87 17.16 -1.96
C GLY A 475 -33.33 15.76 -2.22
N ASP A 476 -33.03 15.42 -3.48
CA ASP A 476 -32.49 14.12 -3.87
C ASP A 476 -31.11 13.86 -3.24
N LEU A 477 -30.24 14.87 -3.23
CA LEU A 477 -28.92 14.80 -2.60
C LEU A 477 -29.04 14.56 -1.09
N LEU A 478 -29.90 15.33 -0.41
CA LEU A 478 -30.10 15.19 1.03
C LEU A 478 -30.71 13.83 1.38
N GLN A 479 -31.70 13.37 0.61
CA GLN A 479 -32.31 12.05 0.80
C GLN A 479 -31.29 10.93 0.61
N TYR A 480 -30.52 10.97 -0.49
CA TYR A 480 -29.48 9.98 -0.77
C TYR A 480 -28.43 9.92 0.36
N LEU A 481 -28.01 11.09 0.87
CA LEU A 481 -27.05 11.15 1.97
C LEU A 481 -27.64 10.65 3.28
N LYS A 482 -28.94 10.83 3.55
CA LYS A 482 -29.60 10.26 4.73
C LYS A 482 -29.68 8.75 4.66
N GLU A 483 -30.08 8.20 3.50
CA GLU A 483 -30.16 6.75 3.26
C GLU A 483 -28.81 6.05 3.45
N ASN A 484 -27.72 6.72 3.07
CA ASN A 484 -26.36 6.21 3.24
C ASN A 484 -25.74 6.52 4.61
N ASN A 485 -26.49 7.09 5.57
CA ASN A 485 -25.98 7.54 6.88
C ASN A 485 -24.85 8.61 6.79
N LEU A 486 -24.81 9.34 5.67
CA LEU A 486 -23.98 10.49 5.29
C LEU A 486 -24.15 11.74 6.15
N ILE A 487 -25.38 11.96 6.58
CA ILE A 487 -25.82 13.10 7.40
C ILE A 487 -26.35 12.53 8.71
N VAL A 488 -25.60 12.74 9.78
CA VAL A 488 -26.02 12.32 11.12
C VAL A 488 -26.84 13.45 11.75
N GLU A 489 -28.14 13.25 11.94
CA GLU A 489 -29.03 14.25 12.54
C GLU A 489 -28.73 14.53 14.02
N LYS A 490 -28.14 13.55 14.73
CA LYS A 490 -27.76 13.67 16.16
C LYS A 490 -26.31 13.26 16.36
N THR A 491 -25.42 14.23 16.52
CA THR A 491 -24.08 13.97 17.06
C THR A 491 -24.22 13.80 18.57
N VAL A 492 -23.87 12.62 19.09
CA VAL A 492 -23.74 12.42 20.53
C VAL A 492 -22.59 13.30 21.00
N LYS A 493 -22.90 14.45 21.63
CA LYS A 493 -21.90 15.30 22.28
C LYS A 493 -21.38 14.55 23.51
N ARG A 494 -20.27 13.81 23.35
CA ARG A 494 -19.52 13.28 24.49
C ARG A 494 -18.80 14.45 25.19
N PRO A 495 -18.70 14.46 26.53
CA PRO A 495 -18.02 15.54 27.25
C PRO A 495 -16.55 15.65 26.81
N GLN A 496 -16.18 16.76 26.17
CA GLN A 496 -14.83 17.02 25.63
C GLN A 496 -13.80 17.48 26.68
N ASN A 497 -14.10 17.36 27.97
CA ASN A 497 -13.28 17.99 29.03
C ASN A 497 -12.12 17.12 29.55
N SER A 498 -11.79 16.02 28.87
CA SER A 498 -10.62 15.22 29.26
C SER A 498 -9.31 15.97 28.94
N MET A 499 -8.27 15.76 29.76
CA MET A 499 -6.91 16.21 29.46
C MET A 499 -6.43 15.68 28.10
N ALA A 500 -6.84 14.46 27.74
CA ALA A 500 -6.54 13.84 26.46
C ALA A 500 -7.13 14.62 25.27
N SER A 501 -8.40 15.03 25.32
CA SER A 501 -9.04 15.84 24.28
C SER A 501 -8.30 17.16 24.04
N ARG A 502 -7.84 17.83 25.10
CA ARG A 502 -7.04 19.06 24.99
C ARG A 502 -5.68 18.81 24.32
N PHE A 503 -5.00 17.73 24.71
CA PHE A 503 -3.73 17.33 24.07
C PHE A 503 -3.91 17.00 22.59
N LEU A 504 -4.96 16.26 22.22
CA LEU A 504 -5.28 15.93 20.82
C LEU A 504 -5.61 17.18 20.01
N GLN A 505 -6.35 18.13 20.57
CA GLN A 505 -6.61 19.41 19.93
C GLN A 505 -5.32 20.20 19.67
N ALA A 506 -4.42 20.27 20.65
CA ALA A 506 -3.11 20.92 20.49
C ALA A 506 -2.24 20.22 19.43
N ALA A 507 -2.20 18.88 19.44
CA ALA A 507 -1.49 18.09 18.43
C ALA A 507 -2.06 18.33 17.02
N ARG A 508 -3.40 18.40 16.89
CA ARG A 508 -4.07 18.71 15.62
C ARG A 508 -3.72 20.11 15.14
N GLN A 509 -3.82 21.11 16.02
CA GLN A 509 -3.43 22.50 15.70
C GLN A 509 -1.97 22.59 15.26
N PHE A 510 -1.05 21.87 15.91
CA PHE A 510 0.34 21.80 15.47
C PHE A 510 0.46 21.19 14.07
N SER A 511 -0.16 20.03 13.84
CA SER A 511 -0.10 19.33 12.54
C SER A 511 -0.72 20.14 11.39
N ASP A 512 -1.73 20.96 11.68
CA ASP A 512 -2.45 21.79 10.71
C ASP A 512 -1.58 22.88 10.06
N HIS A 513 -0.41 23.19 10.63
CA HIS A 513 0.55 24.14 10.04
C HIS A 513 1.35 23.55 8.87
N PHE A 514 1.32 22.23 8.69
CA PHE A 514 2.11 21.54 7.68
C PHE A 514 1.21 20.93 6.62
N SER A 515 1.64 20.97 5.36
CA SER A 515 1.06 20.10 4.33
C SER A 515 1.35 18.62 4.66
N GLY A 516 0.52 17.71 4.16
CA GLY A 516 0.72 16.27 4.38
C GLY A 516 2.11 15.78 3.95
N VAL A 517 2.64 16.30 2.83
CA VAL A 517 3.99 16.01 2.35
C VAL A 517 5.07 16.52 3.30
N GLN A 518 4.99 17.79 3.73
CA GLN A 518 5.95 18.36 4.69
C GLN A 518 5.95 17.59 6.01
N PHE A 519 4.77 17.19 6.48
CA PHE A 519 4.63 16.41 7.70
C PHE A 519 5.32 15.04 7.58
N VAL A 520 5.06 14.32 6.49
CA VAL A 520 5.71 13.01 6.23
C VAL A 520 7.21 13.17 6.08
N TYR A 521 7.69 14.13 5.29
CA TYR A 521 9.13 14.37 5.14
C TYR A 521 9.80 14.74 6.46
N GLY A 522 9.16 15.58 7.27
CA GLY A 522 9.64 15.96 8.60
C GLY A 522 9.80 14.75 9.52
N ILE A 523 8.81 13.85 9.57
CA ILE A 523 8.87 12.62 10.36
C ILE A 523 9.95 11.68 9.82
N THR A 524 9.98 11.44 8.51
CA THR A 524 10.98 10.56 7.89
C THR A 524 12.40 11.05 8.18
N CYS A 525 12.68 12.34 8.01
CA CYS A 525 13.97 12.94 8.34
C CYS A 525 14.29 12.81 9.83
N THR A 526 13.33 13.07 10.72
CA THR A 526 13.51 12.97 12.18
C THR A 526 13.87 11.55 12.61
N VAL A 527 13.22 10.54 12.02
CA VAL A 527 13.45 9.13 12.33
C VAL A 527 14.78 8.63 11.74
N LEU A 528 15.15 9.06 10.53
CA LEU A 528 16.37 8.63 9.86
C LEU A 528 17.64 9.33 10.37
N ALA A 529 17.55 10.59 10.83
CA ALA A 529 18.71 11.39 11.23
C ALA A 529 19.57 10.72 12.31
N PRO A 530 19.03 10.15 13.41
CA PRO A 530 19.82 9.45 14.43
C PRO A 530 20.58 8.23 13.90
N VAL A 531 20.12 7.62 12.79
CA VAL A 531 20.76 6.44 12.19
C VAL A 531 21.81 6.84 11.15
N LEU A 532 21.55 7.88 10.38
CA LEU A 532 22.42 8.31 9.27
C LEU A 532 23.53 9.25 9.73
N VAL A 533 23.24 10.22 10.61
CA VAL A 533 24.20 11.25 11.02
C VAL A 533 25.45 10.65 11.68
N PRO A 534 25.35 9.70 12.64
CA PRO A 534 26.56 9.09 13.22
C PRO A 534 27.40 8.32 12.20
N LYS A 535 26.77 7.64 11.23
CA LYS A 535 27.48 6.91 10.15
C LYS A 535 28.22 7.85 9.20
N VAL A 536 27.68 9.04 8.95
CA VAL A 536 28.33 10.07 8.12
C VAL A 536 29.48 10.72 8.87
N ILE A 537 29.28 11.07 10.16
CA ILE A 537 30.33 11.66 11.01
C ILE A 537 31.47 10.66 11.24
N SER A 538 31.16 9.39 11.53
CA SER A 538 32.20 8.36 11.72
C SER A 538 33.01 8.11 10.46
N LYS A 539 32.38 8.17 9.27
CA LYS A 539 33.11 8.10 8.00
C LYS A 539 34.05 9.30 7.80
N LYS A 540 33.65 10.51 8.23
CA LYS A 540 34.50 11.70 8.16
C LYS A 540 35.64 11.72 9.19
N ALA A 541 35.52 11.02 10.31
CA ALA A 541 36.60 10.89 11.29
C ALA A 541 37.70 9.88 10.85
N HIS A 542 37.43 9.09 9.81
CA HIS A 542 38.38 8.13 9.22
C HIS A 542 39.00 8.60 7.89
N VAL A 543 38.63 9.79 7.40
CA VAL A 543 39.26 10.48 6.26
C VAL A 543 40.07 11.63 6.84
#